data_AF-A0A368Q7G0-F1
#
_entry.id   AF-A0A368Q7G0-F1
#
_cell.length_a   1.000
_cell.length_b   1.000
_cell.length_c   1.000
_cell.angle_alpha   90.00
_cell.angle_beta   90.00
_cell.angle_gamma   90.00
#
_symmetry.space_group_name_H-M   'P 1'
#
loop_
_entity.id
_entity.type
_entity.pdbx_description
1 polymer ?
#
loop_
_entity_poly.entity_id
_entity_poly.type
_entity_poly.pdbx_seq_one_letter_code
_entity_poly.pdbx_strand_id
1 'polypeptide(L)'
;MACTKRGKACLKFSELKATSERLPYDDVETGLPAFKVDDWTITTWSNTRMAGAYEDWEEEFTVLASELKISDAVRLQLQKTGLLRCNPSREGEEAVVDLGLQNLVVFEPKPSLNGEDDVVYLMARTKFMHPKVYALAVDKRNSVLLGAAEFSTGLRSLSGLTYHFGAITKYI
;
A
#
# COMPACT_ATOMS: atom_id res chain seq x y z
N MET A 1 -9.11 14.54 -5.90
CA MET A 1 -8.05 15.52 -6.24
C MET A 1 -8.12 15.84 -7.72
N ALA A 2 -7.84 17.08 -8.15
CA ALA A 2 -7.95 17.46 -9.56
C ALA A 2 -6.71 17.03 -10.37
N CYS A 3 -6.93 16.45 -11.55
CA CYS A 3 -5.96 15.92 -12.49
C CYS A 3 -6.36 16.27 -13.93
N THR A 4 -5.56 15.86 -14.92
CA THR A 4 -5.94 15.91 -16.33
C THR A 4 -6.03 14.50 -16.93
N LYS A 5 -7.19 14.09 -17.42
CA LYS A 5 -7.41 12.83 -18.15
C LYS A 5 -7.81 13.17 -19.58
N ARG A 6 -7.05 12.69 -20.58
CA ARG A 6 -7.27 12.98 -22.02
C ARG A 6 -7.44 14.49 -22.32
N GLY A 7 -6.65 15.33 -21.65
CA GLY A 7 -6.69 16.80 -21.83
C GLY A 7 -7.86 17.52 -21.14
N LYS A 8 -8.68 16.84 -20.34
CA LYS A 8 -9.76 17.45 -19.54
C LYS A 8 -9.48 17.32 -18.05
N ALA A 9 -9.91 18.32 -17.28
CA ALA A 9 -9.88 18.25 -15.83
C ALA A 9 -10.70 17.04 -15.33
N CYS A 10 -10.15 16.30 -14.37
CA CYS A 10 -10.76 15.13 -13.76
C CYS A 10 -10.60 15.17 -12.25
N LEU A 11 -11.54 14.57 -11.53
CA LEU A 11 -11.32 14.15 -10.15
C LEU A 11 -10.83 12.70 -10.14
N LYS A 12 -9.85 12.41 -9.29
CA LYS A 12 -9.41 11.05 -8.98
C LYS A 12 -9.52 10.74 -7.50
N PHE A 13 -9.82 9.48 -7.23
CA PHE A 13 -9.90 8.88 -5.90
C PHE A 13 -9.44 7.41 -5.96
N SER A 14 -8.96 6.89 -4.84
CA SER A 14 -8.62 5.48 -4.67
C SER A 14 -9.30 4.94 -3.43
N GLU A 15 -10.04 3.86 -3.61
CA GLU A 15 -10.64 3.08 -2.53
C GLU A 15 -9.68 1.95 -2.15
N LEU A 16 -9.55 1.71 -0.84
CA LEU A 16 -8.81 0.58 -0.31
C LEU A 16 -9.76 -0.28 0.51
N LYS A 17 -9.81 -1.57 0.21
CA LYS A 17 -10.52 -2.59 0.98
C LYS A 17 -9.51 -3.61 1.45
N ALA A 18 -9.48 -3.91 2.75
CA ALA A 18 -8.61 -4.92 3.32
C ALA A 18 -9.44 -5.97 4.05
N THR A 19 -9.05 -7.23 3.89
CA THR A 19 -9.62 -8.36 4.63
C THR A 19 -8.67 -8.70 5.78
N SER A 20 -9.15 -8.56 7.01
CA SER A 20 -8.35 -8.83 8.19
C SER A 20 -9.17 -9.41 9.34
N GLU A 21 -8.55 -10.29 10.11
CA GLU A 21 -9.12 -10.91 11.30
C GLU A 21 -8.37 -10.45 12.56
N ARG A 22 -9.11 -10.17 13.63
CA ARG A 22 -8.56 -9.89 14.96
C ARG A 22 -8.11 -11.21 15.60
N LEU A 23 -6.83 -11.28 15.95
CA LEU A 23 -6.27 -12.44 16.65
C LEU A 23 -6.66 -12.42 18.14
N PRO A 24 -6.67 -13.58 18.85
CA PRO A 24 -7.12 -13.66 20.24
C PRO A 24 -6.11 -13.12 21.27
N TYR A 25 -5.01 -12.51 20.82
CA TYR A 25 -3.91 -12.00 21.65
C TYR A 25 -3.42 -10.65 21.16
N ASP A 26 -2.78 -9.87 22.03
CA ASP A 26 -2.13 -8.62 21.66
C ASP A 26 -0.72 -8.88 21.10
N ASP A 27 -0.27 -8.00 20.20
CA ASP A 27 1.08 -8.05 19.69
C ASP A 27 2.07 -7.67 20.79
N VAL A 28 3.04 -8.54 21.04
CA VAL A 28 4.00 -8.40 22.15
C VAL A 28 4.89 -7.16 21.99
N GLU A 29 5.17 -6.73 20.76
CA GLU A 29 6.05 -5.58 20.50
C GLU A 29 5.31 -4.25 20.66
N THR A 30 4.08 -4.16 20.15
CA THR A 30 3.31 -2.91 20.18
C THR A 30 2.41 -2.78 21.41
N GLY A 31 2.07 -3.89 22.08
CA GLY A 31 1.09 -3.95 23.15
C GLY A 31 -0.35 -3.67 22.69
N LEU A 32 -0.60 -3.73 21.38
CA LEU A 32 -1.89 -3.43 20.76
C LEU A 32 -2.54 -4.69 20.19
N PRO A 33 -3.84 -4.63 19.87
CA PRO A 33 -4.50 -5.68 19.11
C PRO A 33 -3.72 -6.14 17.88
N ALA A 34 -3.35 -7.42 17.86
CA ALA A 34 -2.82 -8.11 16.70
C ALA A 34 -3.92 -8.47 15.69
N PHE A 35 -3.61 -8.28 14.40
CA PHE A 35 -4.49 -8.63 13.29
C PHE A 35 -3.73 -9.47 12.29
N LYS A 36 -4.42 -10.44 11.69
CA LYS A 36 -3.96 -11.15 10.51
C LYS A 36 -4.64 -10.51 9.30
N VAL A 37 -3.86 -9.95 8.38
CA VAL A 37 -4.38 -9.46 7.10
C VAL A 37 -4.26 -10.59 6.09
N ASP A 38 -5.38 -10.96 5.45
CA ASP A 38 -5.40 -12.01 4.44
C ASP A 38 -5.05 -11.46 3.06
N ASP A 39 -5.68 -10.34 2.68
CA ASP A 39 -5.43 -9.64 1.42
C ASP A 39 -5.93 -8.19 1.48
N TRP A 40 -5.59 -7.40 0.45
CA TRP A 40 -6.13 -6.07 0.23
C TRP A 40 -6.28 -5.74 -1.25
N THR A 41 -7.27 -4.90 -1.55
CA THR A 41 -7.65 -4.49 -2.91
C THR A 41 -7.64 -2.97 -3.02
N ILE A 42 -7.04 -2.46 -4.10
CA ILE A 42 -7.12 -1.04 -4.47
C ILE A 42 -7.98 -0.90 -5.71
N THR A 43 -9.01 -0.07 -5.61
CA THR A 43 -9.83 0.34 -6.76
C THR A 43 -9.66 1.82 -7.00
N THR A 44 -9.30 2.22 -8.21
CA THR A 44 -9.17 3.63 -8.58
C THR A 44 -10.35 4.10 -9.41
N TRP A 45 -10.80 5.30 -9.10
CA TRP A 45 -12.00 5.90 -9.67
C TRP A 45 -11.65 7.26 -10.29
N SER A 46 -12.34 7.58 -11.38
CA SER A 46 -12.23 8.89 -12.03
C SER A 46 -13.59 9.50 -12.28
N ASN A 47 -13.65 10.83 -12.23
CA ASN A 47 -14.85 11.58 -12.56
C ASN A 47 -14.44 12.77 -13.45
N THR A 48 -14.76 12.66 -14.74
CA THR A 48 -14.45 13.69 -15.74
C THR A 48 -15.51 14.79 -15.83
N ARG A 49 -16.70 14.55 -15.25
CA ARG A 49 -17.78 15.53 -15.18
C ARG A 49 -17.51 16.58 -14.10
N MET A 50 -16.62 16.27 -13.16
CA MET A 50 -16.31 17.08 -11.97
C MET A 50 -17.56 17.44 -11.15
N ALA A 51 -18.56 16.56 -11.18
CA ALA A 51 -19.81 16.70 -10.44
C ALA A 51 -19.80 15.80 -9.19
N GLY A 52 -20.70 16.07 -8.24
CA GLY A 52 -20.70 15.42 -6.93
C GLY A 52 -21.51 14.12 -6.85
N ALA A 53 -22.19 13.70 -7.92
CA ALA A 53 -23.03 12.50 -7.87
C ALA A 53 -22.18 11.22 -7.94
N TYR A 54 -22.67 10.14 -7.33
CA TYR A 54 -21.95 8.86 -7.31
C TYR A 54 -21.82 8.26 -8.71
N GLU A 55 -22.87 8.42 -9.52
CA GLU A 55 -22.99 7.90 -10.89
C GLU A 55 -22.01 8.57 -11.86
N ASP A 56 -21.41 9.70 -11.47
CA ASP A 56 -20.40 10.41 -12.26
C ASP A 56 -18.99 9.82 -12.09
N TRP A 57 -18.83 8.86 -11.17
CA TRP A 57 -17.58 8.14 -10.94
C TRP A 57 -17.52 6.85 -11.74
N GLU A 58 -16.44 6.70 -12.50
CA GLU A 58 -16.13 5.51 -13.28
C GLU A 58 -14.96 4.77 -12.62
N GLU A 59 -15.13 3.47 -12.40
CA GLU A 59 -14.03 2.58 -12.03
C GLU A 59 -13.01 2.52 -13.18
N GLU A 60 -11.73 2.76 -12.88
CA GLU A 60 -10.65 2.68 -13.87
C GLU A 60 -9.89 1.36 -13.80
N PHE A 61 -9.48 0.97 -12.58
CA PHE A 61 -8.67 -0.21 -12.34
C PHE A 61 -8.95 -0.76 -10.95
N THR A 62 -8.88 -2.08 -10.82
CA THR A 62 -8.93 -2.82 -9.56
C THR A 62 -7.74 -3.77 -9.52
N VAL A 63 -6.99 -3.74 -8.42
CA VAL A 63 -5.82 -4.59 -8.22
C VAL A 63 -5.86 -5.24 -6.85
N LEU A 64 -5.70 -6.56 -6.83
CA LEU A 64 -5.58 -7.38 -5.62
C LEU A 64 -4.10 -7.58 -5.29
N ALA A 65 -3.73 -7.50 -4.01
CA ALA A 65 -2.33 -7.56 -3.61
C ALA A 65 -1.68 -8.92 -3.88
N SER A 66 -2.44 -10.01 -3.75
CA SER A 66 -1.98 -11.36 -4.09
C SER A 66 -1.69 -11.55 -5.58
N GLU A 67 -2.24 -10.70 -6.45
CA GLU A 67 -1.99 -10.71 -7.90
C GLU A 67 -0.83 -9.79 -8.32
N LEU A 68 -0.26 -9.03 -7.39
CA LEU A 68 0.84 -8.11 -7.69
C LEU A 68 2.11 -8.88 -8.05
N LYS A 69 2.66 -8.53 -9.21
CA LYS A 69 3.98 -8.98 -9.64
C LYS A 69 5.04 -8.17 -8.92
N ILE A 70 6.04 -8.87 -8.40
CA ILE A 70 7.18 -8.28 -7.69
C ILE A 70 8.45 -8.77 -8.38
N SER A 71 9.26 -7.85 -8.92
CA SER A 71 10.57 -8.18 -9.49
C SER A 71 11.54 -8.65 -8.40
N ASP A 72 12.56 -9.42 -8.78
CA ASP A 72 13.55 -9.92 -7.81
C ASP A 72 14.26 -8.80 -7.04
N ALA A 73 14.55 -7.68 -7.73
CA ALA A 73 15.17 -6.51 -7.11
C ALA A 73 14.28 -5.89 -6.01
N VAL A 74 13.00 -5.69 -6.29
CA VAL A 74 12.04 -5.14 -5.31
C VAL A 74 11.79 -6.15 -4.20
N ARG A 75 11.71 -7.44 -4.52
CA ARG A 75 11.57 -8.51 -3.53
C ARG A 75 12.73 -8.51 -2.53
N LEU A 76 13.96 -8.41 -3.01
CA LEU A 76 15.14 -8.33 -2.17
C LEU A 76 15.13 -7.07 -1.27
N GLN A 77 14.68 -5.93 -1.81
CA GLN A 77 14.51 -4.70 -1.04
C GLN A 77 13.50 -4.86 0.09
N LEU A 78 12.33 -5.45 -0.18
CA LEU A 78 11.30 -5.70 0.84
C LEU A 78 11.74 -6.70 1.91
N GLN A 79 12.55 -7.70 1.54
CA GLN A 79 13.13 -8.64 2.51
C GLN A 79 14.09 -7.93 3.45
N LYS A 80 14.94 -7.03 2.94
CA LYS A 80 15.87 -6.24 3.76
C LYS A 80 15.15 -5.33 4.76
N THR A 81 13.97 -4.82 4.41
CA THR A 81 13.15 -3.98 5.31
C THR A 81 12.29 -4.80 6.28
N GLY A 82 12.21 -6.12 6.08
CA GLY A 82 11.35 -7.03 6.85
C GLY A 82 9.87 -6.93 6.49
N LEU A 83 9.53 -6.24 5.39
CA LEU A 83 8.18 -6.20 4.83
C LEU A 83 7.77 -7.54 4.21
N LEU A 84 8.73 -8.30 3.70
CA LEU A 84 8.54 -9.70 3.35
C LEU A 84 9.38 -10.55 4.29
N ARG A 85 8.81 -11.64 4.79
CA ARG A 85 9.53 -12.64 5.59
C ARG A 85 9.54 -13.96 4.83
N CYS A 86 10.73 -14.48 4.58
CA CYS A 86 10.90 -15.88 4.18
C CYS A 86 11.20 -16.68 5.44
N ASN A 87 10.48 -17.77 5.66
CA ASN A 87 11.03 -18.79 6.54
C ASN A 87 12.28 -19.35 5.85
N PRO A 88 13.42 -19.48 6.54
CA PRO A 88 14.49 -20.30 6.03
C PRO A 88 13.90 -21.72 5.96
N SER A 89 13.62 -22.19 4.74
CA SER A 89 13.28 -23.58 4.54
C SER A 89 14.43 -24.41 5.10
N ARG A 90 14.08 -25.49 5.81
CA ARG A 90 15.06 -26.56 6.04
C ARG A 90 15.61 -26.93 4.66
N GLU A 91 16.93 -26.98 4.58
CA GLU A 91 17.71 -27.19 3.36
C GLU A 91 17.04 -28.23 2.44
N GLY A 92 16.41 -27.78 1.35
CA GLY A 92 15.76 -28.66 0.36
C GLY A 92 14.30 -28.33 -0.04
N GLU A 93 13.58 -27.47 0.67
CA GLU A 93 12.23 -27.02 0.25
C GLU A 93 12.25 -25.56 -0.24
N GLU A 94 11.39 -25.23 -1.21
CA GLU A 94 11.22 -23.83 -1.67
C GLU A 94 10.89 -22.93 -0.48
N ALA A 95 11.56 -21.78 -0.38
CA ALA A 95 11.36 -20.82 0.71
C ALA A 95 9.89 -20.34 0.73
N VAL A 96 9.10 -20.88 1.65
CA VAL A 96 7.73 -20.41 1.88
C VAL A 96 7.81 -19.02 2.51
N VAL A 97 7.25 -18.03 1.82
CA VAL A 97 7.20 -16.64 2.28
C VAL A 97 6.06 -16.56 3.31
N ASP A 98 6.40 -16.47 4.60
CA ASP A 98 5.44 -16.43 5.71
C ASP A 98 4.64 -15.12 5.77
N LEU A 99 5.23 -14.03 5.27
CA LEU A 99 4.57 -12.74 5.14
C LEU A 99 4.68 -12.26 3.68
N GLY A 100 3.60 -12.45 2.93
CA GLY A 100 3.45 -11.92 1.58
C GLY A 100 3.04 -10.44 1.60
N LEU A 101 3.16 -9.78 0.44
CA LEU A 101 2.78 -8.38 0.26
C LEU A 101 1.31 -8.14 0.64
N GLN A 102 0.45 -9.12 0.35
CA GLN A 102 -0.97 -9.14 0.68
C GLN A 102 -1.26 -9.15 2.19
N ASN A 103 -0.30 -9.56 3.00
CA ASN A 103 -0.45 -9.65 4.45
C ASN A 103 -0.03 -8.36 5.19
N LEU A 104 0.37 -7.32 4.46
CA LEU A 104 0.73 -6.03 5.04
C LEU A 104 -0.52 -5.25 5.47
N VAL A 105 -0.39 -4.52 6.57
CA VAL A 105 -1.39 -3.51 6.97
C VAL A 105 -1.17 -2.28 6.11
N VAL A 106 -2.12 -2.01 5.21
CA VAL A 106 -2.05 -0.91 4.25
C VAL A 106 -3.08 0.19 4.56
N PHE A 107 -2.76 1.44 4.23
CA PHE A 107 -3.63 2.59 4.45
C PHE A 107 -3.29 3.76 3.52
N GLU A 108 -4.20 4.73 3.44
CA GLU A 108 -4.04 5.98 2.69
C GLU A 108 -3.63 5.81 1.22
N PRO A 109 -4.46 5.16 0.38
CA PRO A 109 -4.18 5.09 -1.05
C PRO A 109 -4.25 6.49 -1.68
N LYS A 110 -3.22 6.86 -2.45
CA LYS A 110 -3.08 8.14 -3.15
C LYS A 110 -2.76 7.89 -4.62
N PRO A 111 -3.70 8.16 -5.56
CA PRO A 111 -3.36 8.13 -6.98
C PRO A 111 -2.31 9.21 -7.28
N SER A 112 -1.36 8.89 -8.17
CA SER A 112 -0.36 9.87 -8.62
C SER A 112 -1.01 11.01 -9.39
N LEU A 113 -0.45 12.21 -9.22
CA LEU A 113 -0.94 13.46 -9.84
C LEU A 113 0.01 13.98 -10.93
N ASN A 114 1.25 13.46 -10.99
CA ASN A 114 2.34 14.02 -11.78
C ASN A 114 2.44 13.40 -13.19
N GLY A 115 1.31 13.11 -13.83
CA GLY A 115 1.26 12.47 -15.16
C GLY A 115 1.51 10.97 -15.17
N GLU A 116 1.71 10.35 -14.00
CA GLU A 116 1.81 8.89 -13.83
C GLU A 116 0.43 8.32 -13.50
N ASP A 117 -0.50 8.49 -14.42
CA ASP A 117 -1.92 8.18 -14.21
C ASP A 117 -2.18 6.75 -13.77
N ASP A 118 -1.24 5.84 -14.02
CA ASP A 118 -1.31 4.41 -13.73
C ASP A 118 -0.62 4.02 -12.41
N VAL A 119 -0.19 4.97 -11.55
CA VAL A 119 0.43 4.64 -10.26
C VAL A 119 -0.43 5.09 -9.08
N VAL A 120 -0.48 4.23 -8.06
CA VAL A 120 -1.07 4.51 -6.74
C VAL A 120 0.00 4.29 -5.68
N TYR A 121 0.16 5.28 -4.80
CA TYR A 121 1.00 5.20 -3.63
C TYR A 121 0.15 4.80 -2.44
N LEU A 122 0.65 3.93 -1.58
CA LEU A 122 -0.03 3.55 -0.34
C LEU A 122 0.98 3.39 0.79
N MET A 123 0.51 3.56 2.01
CA MET A 123 1.32 3.37 3.20
C MET A 123 1.16 1.94 3.70
N ALA A 124 2.24 1.35 4.18
CA ALA A 124 2.27 -0.03 4.65
C ALA A 124 3.05 -0.18 5.95
N ARG A 125 2.59 -1.10 6.80
CA ARG A 125 3.24 -1.58 8.02
C ARG A 125 3.17 -3.10 8.05
N THR A 126 4.13 -3.72 8.72
CA THR A 126 4.13 -5.18 8.93
C THR A 126 3.03 -5.65 9.88
N LYS A 127 2.53 -4.74 10.74
CA LYS A 127 1.45 -5.00 11.70
C LYS A 127 0.79 -3.71 12.17
N PHE A 128 -0.36 -3.87 12.82
CA PHE A 128 -1.21 -2.76 13.26
C PHE A 128 -0.44 -1.76 14.12
N MET A 129 -0.47 -0.48 13.70
CA MET A 129 0.14 0.67 14.39
C MET A 129 1.65 0.58 14.68
N HIS A 130 2.38 -0.35 14.04
CA HIS A 130 3.83 -0.47 14.21
C HIS A 130 4.57 0.80 13.76
N PRO A 131 5.55 1.34 14.52
CA PRO A 131 6.11 2.67 14.26
C PRO A 131 6.82 2.83 12.91
N LYS A 132 7.44 1.77 12.37
CA LYS A 132 8.04 1.80 11.03
C LYS A 132 6.97 1.74 9.95
N VAL A 133 7.03 2.69 9.03
CA VAL A 133 6.07 2.83 7.93
C VAL A 133 6.81 2.90 6.62
N TYR A 134 6.23 2.30 5.59
CA TYR A 134 6.79 2.29 4.26
C TYR A 134 5.78 2.84 3.25
N ALA A 135 6.23 3.65 2.32
CA ALA A 135 5.46 4.02 1.14
C ALA A 135 5.71 2.94 0.07
N LEU A 136 4.64 2.38 -0.47
CA LEU A 136 4.66 1.46 -1.62
C LEU A 136 4.20 2.21 -2.86
N ALA A 137 4.82 1.91 -4.00
CA ALA A 137 4.39 2.40 -5.31
C ALA A 137 3.86 1.23 -6.14
N VAL A 138 2.59 1.27 -6.53
CA VAL A 138 1.92 0.21 -7.30
C VAL A 138 1.52 0.75 -8.66
N ASP A 139 2.01 0.11 -9.72
CA ASP A 139 1.47 0.24 -11.08
C ASP A 139 0.18 -0.57 -11.16
N LYS A 140 -0.95 0.14 -11.17
CA LYS A 140 -2.28 -0.47 -11.19
C LYS A 140 -2.70 -0.97 -12.57
N ARG A 141 -2.06 -0.52 -13.65
CA ARG A 141 -2.36 -0.99 -15.01
C ARG A 141 -1.73 -2.35 -15.27
N ASN A 142 -0.50 -2.53 -14.79
CA ASN A 142 0.27 -3.76 -15.03
C ASN A 142 0.23 -4.74 -13.85
N SER A 143 -0.40 -4.34 -12.74
CA SER A 143 -0.41 -5.05 -11.46
C SER A 143 1.00 -5.37 -10.98
N VAL A 144 1.86 -4.35 -10.91
CA VAL A 144 3.27 -4.48 -10.53
C VAL A 144 3.57 -3.59 -9.32
N LEU A 145 4.26 -4.15 -8.33
CA LEU A 145 4.87 -3.34 -7.28
C LEU A 145 6.18 -2.75 -7.81
N LEU A 146 6.23 -1.43 -7.95
CA LEU A 146 7.37 -0.70 -8.47
C LEU A 146 8.49 -0.52 -7.44
N GLY A 147 8.13 -0.40 -6.16
CA GLY A 147 9.11 -0.19 -5.09
C GLY A 147 8.49 0.06 -3.72
N ALA A 148 9.33 0.08 -2.68
CA ALA A 148 8.97 0.44 -1.31
C ALA A 148 10.10 1.21 -0.58
N ALA A 149 9.83 2.35 0.03
CA ALA A 149 10.80 3.03 0.90
C ALA A 149 10.23 3.39 2.25
N GLU A 150 11.12 3.44 3.24
CA GLU A 150 10.78 3.86 4.57
C GLU A 150 10.35 5.33 4.57
N PHE A 151 9.19 5.60 5.16
CA PHE A 151 8.58 6.92 5.23
C PHE A 151 8.76 7.55 6.63
N SER A 152 9.55 6.93 7.53
CA SER A 152 9.75 7.42 8.89
C SER A 152 11.19 7.79 9.24
N THR A 153 11.42 9.07 9.54
CA THR A 153 12.33 9.51 10.59
C THR A 153 11.65 10.61 11.41
N GLY A 154 11.24 10.30 12.64
CA GLY A 154 10.82 11.30 13.64
C GLY A 154 9.42 11.13 14.20
N LEU A 155 9.29 10.30 15.24
CA LEU A 155 8.15 10.40 16.17
C LEU A 155 8.24 11.74 16.92
N ARG A 156 7.32 12.66 16.65
CA ARG A 156 6.80 13.57 17.69
C ARG A 156 5.33 13.26 17.84
N SER A 157 5.03 12.36 18.78
CA SER A 157 3.67 12.19 19.29
C SER A 157 3.27 13.51 19.96
N LEU A 158 2.48 14.31 19.26
CA LEU A 158 1.72 15.41 19.84
C LEU A 158 0.24 15.01 19.68
N SER A 159 -0.34 14.54 20.78
CA SER A 159 -1.78 14.63 21.06
C SER A 159 -2.72 14.31 19.88
N GLY A 160 -2.76 13.05 19.45
CA GLY A 160 -3.85 12.51 18.64
C GLY A 160 -3.82 12.78 17.14
N LEU A 161 -2.76 13.41 16.60
CA LEU A 161 -2.57 13.58 15.16
C LEU A 161 -1.17 13.11 14.75
N THR A 162 -1.12 12.11 13.88
CA THR A 162 0.14 11.63 13.31
C THR A 162 0.37 12.36 11.99
N TYR A 163 1.30 13.33 11.97
CA TYR A 163 1.77 13.96 10.74
C TYR A 163 3.11 13.34 10.33
N HIS A 164 3.18 12.85 9.11
CA HIS A 164 4.41 12.38 8.49
C HIS A 164 4.76 13.33 7.33
N PHE A 165 5.85 14.07 7.45
CA PHE A 165 6.44 14.79 6.34
C PHE A 165 7.52 13.91 5.71
N GLY A 166 7.25 13.41 4.51
CA GLY A 166 8.23 12.72 3.68
C GLY A 166 8.04 13.12 2.22
N ALA A 167 9.13 13.44 1.53
CA ALA A 167 9.10 13.57 0.09
C ALA A 167 9.12 12.16 -0.49
N ILE A 168 7.98 11.70 -1.05
CA ILE A 168 7.96 10.49 -1.87
C ILE A 168 8.57 10.87 -3.22
N THR A 169 9.82 10.47 -3.46
CA THR A 169 10.46 10.58 -4.78
C THR A 169 9.91 9.52 -5.73
N LYS A 170 10.16 9.68 -7.03
CA LYS A 170 9.54 8.87 -8.08
C LYS A 170 9.84 7.38 -7.89
N TYR A 171 8.79 6.60 -7.64
CA TYR A 171 8.84 5.15 -7.35
C TYR A 171 9.76 4.78 -6.20
N ILE A 172 9.68 5.65 -5.20
CA ILE A 172 10.43 5.80 -3.95
C ILE A 172 11.85 6.34 -4.08
#